data_AF-A0A6N7KZA9-F1
#
_entry.id   AF-A0A6N7KZA9-F1
#
_cell.length_a   1.000
_cell.length_b   1.000
_cell.length_c   1.000
_cell.angle_alpha   90.00
_cell.angle_beta   90.00
_cell.angle_gamma   90.00
#
_symmetry.space_group_name_H-M   'P 1'
#
loop_
_entity.id
_entity.type
_entity.pdbx_description
1 polymer ?
#
loop_
_entity_poly.entity_id
_entity_poly.type
_entity_poly.pdbx_seq_one_letter_code
_entity_poly.pdbx_strand_id
1 'polypeptide(L)'
;MATPEEERTNRAVQLGFELGMVVREVGYKDDADQDLHDSVDSIAARDLLDLDFDGLADAVLIWFRDEDGDLTSMLEYAIDELGEGGMIWLLTPKTGRDGHVEPSDIQDAARTAGLSRTRTISVAKDWNGSRLTAGRH
;
A
#
# COMPACT_ATOMS: atom_id res chain seq x y z
N MET A 1 -25.41 -0.28 13.89
CA MET A 1 -24.25 0.65 13.85
C MET A 1 -23.04 -0.23 14.02
N ALA A 2 -22.16 -0.30 13.02
CA ALA A 2 -20.91 -1.05 13.16
C ALA A 2 -20.04 -0.34 14.21
N THR A 3 -19.29 -1.11 14.98
CA THR A 3 -18.29 -0.55 15.91
C THR A 3 -17.08 -0.04 15.12
N PRO A 4 -16.27 0.89 15.68
CA PRO A 4 -15.03 1.33 15.03
C PRO A 4 -14.07 0.16 14.73
N GLU A 5 -14.13 -0.92 15.51
CA GLU A 5 -13.39 -2.17 15.30
C GLU A 5 -13.87 -2.93 14.06
N GLU A 6 -15.19 -3.03 13.83
CA GLU A 6 -15.76 -3.60 12.61
C GLU A 6 -15.46 -2.76 11.36
N GLU A 7 -15.53 -1.43 11.46
CA GLU A 7 -15.24 -0.55 10.31
C GLU A 7 -13.77 -0.61 9.90
N ARG A 8 -12.86 -0.69 10.87
CA ARG A 8 -11.43 -0.89 10.62
C ARG A 8 -11.17 -2.23 9.94
N THR A 9 -11.69 -3.31 10.52
CA THR A 9 -11.58 -4.66 9.93
C THR A 9 -12.07 -4.69 8.47
N ASN A 10 -13.14 -3.95 8.16
CA ASN A 10 -13.70 -3.87 6.81
C ASN A 10 -12.72 -3.21 5.80
N ARG A 11 -11.96 -2.17 6.19
CA ARG A 11 -11.05 -1.46 5.27
C ARG A 11 -9.86 -2.32 4.84
N ALA A 12 -9.21 -3.01 5.76
CA ALA A 12 -8.08 -3.88 5.42
C ALA A 12 -8.55 -5.12 4.62
N VAL A 13 -9.72 -5.67 4.93
CA VAL A 13 -10.34 -6.74 4.12
C VAL A 13 -10.70 -6.25 2.70
N GLN A 14 -11.12 -4.99 2.53
CA GLN A 14 -11.36 -4.41 1.19
C GLN A 14 -10.10 -4.33 0.33
N LEU A 15 -8.93 -4.20 0.97
CA LEU A 15 -7.62 -4.27 0.31
C LEU A 15 -7.20 -5.71 -0.01
N GLY A 16 -7.94 -6.71 0.49
CA GLY A 16 -7.64 -8.12 0.34
C GLY A 16 -6.59 -8.62 1.32
N PHE A 17 -6.34 -7.89 2.42
CA PHE A 17 -5.47 -8.40 3.49
C PHE A 17 -6.21 -9.47 4.29
N GLU A 18 -5.48 -10.53 4.62
CA GLU A 18 -5.96 -11.65 5.40
C GLU A 18 -5.23 -11.72 6.74
N LEU A 19 -5.89 -12.33 7.72
CA LEU A 19 -5.36 -12.42 9.08
C LEU A 19 -4.04 -13.21 9.06
N GLY A 20 -2.98 -12.60 9.59
CA GLY A 20 -1.66 -13.23 9.69
C GLY A 20 -0.73 -13.01 8.48
N MET A 21 -1.16 -12.23 7.47
CA MET A 21 -0.25 -11.78 6.40
C MET A 21 0.83 -10.85 6.95
N VAL A 22 2.05 -10.98 6.42
CA VAL A 22 3.14 -10.04 6.66
C VAL A 22 2.97 -8.84 5.74
N VAL A 23 2.67 -7.67 6.31
CA VAL A 23 2.49 -6.42 5.54
C VAL A 23 3.64 -5.46 5.86
N ARG A 24 4.37 -5.04 4.82
CA ARG A 24 5.42 -4.01 4.94
C ARG A 24 4.86 -2.66 4.53
N GLU A 25 4.96 -1.69 5.43
CA GLU A 25 4.48 -0.32 5.20
C GLU A 25 5.65 0.61 4.88
N VAL A 26 5.54 1.36 3.79
CA VAL A 26 6.58 2.25 3.27
C VAL A 26 6.02 3.67 3.13
N GLY A 27 6.78 4.67 3.56
CA GLY A 27 6.41 6.08 3.40
C GLY A 27 5.35 6.58 4.39
N TYR A 28 5.01 5.84 5.45
CA TYR A 28 4.09 6.33 6.48
C TYR A 28 4.61 7.63 7.14
N LYS A 29 3.73 8.63 7.28
CA LYS A 29 3.99 9.98 7.83
C LYS A 29 2.73 10.50 8.54
N ASP A 30 2.78 11.69 9.14
CA ASP A 30 1.68 12.23 9.95
C ASP A 30 0.39 12.54 9.17
N ASP A 31 0.46 12.67 7.85
CA ASP A 31 -0.68 12.90 6.95
C ASP A 31 -1.38 11.59 6.51
N ALA A 32 -0.84 10.43 6.89
CA ALA A 32 -1.45 9.14 6.62
C ALA A 32 -2.77 8.96 7.40
N ASP A 33 -3.68 8.13 6.86
CA ASP A 33 -4.96 7.85 7.52
C ASP A 33 -4.74 6.83 8.66
N GLN A 34 -4.81 7.31 9.91
CA GLN A 34 -4.57 6.48 11.09
C GLN A 34 -5.54 5.30 11.19
N ASP A 35 -6.82 5.51 10.87
CA ASP A 35 -7.81 4.44 10.88
C ASP A 35 -7.45 3.32 9.89
N LEU A 36 -6.96 3.67 8.70
CA LEU A 36 -6.47 2.68 7.73
C LEU A 36 -5.22 1.95 8.24
N HIS A 37 -4.26 2.67 8.82
CA HIS A 37 -3.08 2.05 9.44
C HIS A 37 -3.51 1.05 10.52
N ASP A 38 -4.32 1.47 11.49
CA ASP A 38 -4.81 0.62 12.58
C ASP A 38 -5.62 -0.60 12.07
N SER A 39 -6.30 -0.45 10.93
CA SER A 39 -7.03 -1.53 10.28
C SER A 39 -6.12 -2.61 9.74
N VAL A 40 -5.06 -2.20 9.04
CA VAL A 40 -4.04 -3.11 8.50
C VAL A 40 -3.31 -3.77 9.67
N ASP A 41 -2.98 -2.99 10.68
CA ASP A 41 -2.30 -3.43 11.89
C ASP A 41 -3.04 -4.52 12.67
N SER A 42 -4.36 -4.41 12.73
CA SER A 42 -5.22 -5.35 13.45
C SER A 42 -5.35 -6.71 12.75
N ILE A 43 -5.07 -6.79 11.45
CA ILE A 43 -5.23 -8.00 10.63
C ILE A 43 -3.89 -8.60 10.24
N ALA A 44 -2.92 -7.77 9.88
CA ALA A 44 -1.57 -8.19 9.57
C ALA A 44 -0.92 -8.78 10.83
N ALA A 45 -0.14 -9.85 10.66
CA ALA A 45 0.82 -10.20 11.69
C ALA A 45 1.86 -9.08 11.67
N ARG A 46 1.81 -8.16 12.65
CA ARG A 46 2.87 -7.16 12.82
C ARG A 46 4.19 -7.89 13.09
N ASP A 47 5.01 -8.00 12.06
CA ASP A 47 6.46 -7.97 12.18
C ASP A 47 6.97 -6.56 11.84
N LEU A 48 6.24 -5.53 12.28
CA LEU A 48 6.58 -4.13 12.04
C LEU A 48 7.80 -3.66 12.87
N LEU A 49 8.45 -4.55 13.66
CA LEU A 49 9.42 -4.14 14.68
C LEU A 49 10.63 -5.05 14.93
N ASP A 50 10.81 -6.20 14.27
CA ASP A 50 12.10 -6.89 14.39
C ASP A 50 13.00 -6.51 13.20
N LEU A 51 14.05 -5.74 13.50
CA LEU A 51 15.19 -5.47 12.61
C LEU A 51 15.93 -6.77 12.19
N ASP A 52 15.40 -7.95 12.55
CA ASP A 52 15.86 -9.31 12.27
C ASP A 52 14.87 -10.11 11.36
N PHE A 53 13.75 -9.51 10.90
CA PHE A 53 12.89 -10.17 9.90
C PHE A 53 13.48 -10.05 8.49
N ASP A 54 14.36 -10.99 8.16
CA ASP A 54 14.96 -11.21 6.81
C ASP A 54 13.94 -11.80 5.79
N GLY A 55 12.66 -11.91 6.17
CA GLY A 55 11.61 -12.48 5.33
C GLY A 55 11.00 -11.47 4.35
N LEU A 56 10.53 -11.98 3.21
CA LEU A 56 9.75 -11.21 2.24
C LEU A 56 8.30 -11.03 2.74
N ALA A 57 7.69 -9.88 2.43
CA ALA A 57 6.33 -9.55 2.83
C ALA A 57 5.29 -10.18 1.88
N ASP A 58 4.15 -10.62 2.41
CA ASP A 58 3.00 -11.05 1.59
C ASP A 58 2.38 -9.85 0.85
N ALA A 59 2.46 -8.65 1.44
CA ALA A 59 2.05 -7.43 0.79
C ALA A 59 2.88 -6.21 1.20
N VAL A 60 3.03 -5.27 0.27
CA VAL A 60 3.66 -3.97 0.54
C VAL A 60 2.62 -2.87 0.38
N LEU A 61 2.45 -2.07 1.43
CA LEU A 61 1.58 -0.89 1.46
C LEU A 61 2.46 0.37 1.37
N ILE A 62 2.31 1.12 0.28
CA ILE A 62 3.13 2.29 -0.01
C ILE A 62 2.27 3.55 0.17
N TRP A 63 2.70 4.48 1.02
CA TRP A 63 2.16 5.83 1.09
C TRP A 63 3.08 6.76 0.30
N PHE A 64 2.61 7.23 -0.85
CA PHE A 64 3.42 8.03 -1.75
C PHE A 64 2.74 9.37 -2.06
N ARG A 65 3.52 10.45 -1.93
CA ARG A 65 3.18 11.81 -2.35
C ARG A 65 4.09 12.20 -3.51
N ASP A 66 3.62 13.13 -4.33
CA ASP A 66 4.40 13.68 -5.44
C ASP A 66 5.78 14.21 -5.00
N GLU A 67 5.87 14.76 -3.78
CA GLU A 67 7.11 15.27 -3.20
C GLU A 67 8.04 14.20 -2.60
N ASP A 68 7.60 12.94 -2.47
CA ASP A 68 8.39 11.86 -1.86
C ASP A 68 9.54 11.38 -2.75
N GLY A 69 9.61 11.84 -4.00
CA GLY A 69 10.69 11.57 -4.93
C GLY A 69 10.25 10.73 -6.12
N ASP A 70 11.06 9.74 -6.49
CA ASP A 70 10.79 8.92 -7.67
C ASP A 70 9.93 7.69 -7.33
N LEU A 71 8.72 7.65 -7.88
CA LEU A 71 7.78 6.54 -7.67
C LEU A 71 8.33 5.22 -8.20
N THR A 72 9.06 5.24 -9.33
CA THR A 72 9.61 4.01 -9.93
C THR A 72 10.57 3.32 -8.96
N SER A 73 11.52 4.07 -8.41
CA SER A 73 12.50 3.59 -7.44
C SER A 73 11.82 3.02 -6.18
N MET A 74 10.72 3.64 -5.74
CA MET A 74 9.94 3.13 -4.60
C MET A 74 9.19 1.85 -4.94
N LEU A 75 8.68 1.71 -6.16
CA LEU A 75 8.05 0.48 -6.64
C LEU A 75 9.07 -0.65 -6.81
N GLU A 76 10.28 -0.37 -7.28
CA GLU A 76 11.38 -1.33 -7.36
C GLU A 76 11.75 -1.84 -5.96
N TYR A 77 11.96 -0.92 -5.00
CA TYR A 77 12.17 -1.30 -3.59
C TYR A 77 11.03 -2.18 -3.05
N ALA A 78 9.77 -1.83 -3.34
CA ALA A 78 8.63 -2.63 -2.91
C ALA A 78 8.60 -4.02 -3.55
N ILE A 79 9.11 -4.19 -4.77
CA ILE A 79 9.20 -5.51 -5.42
C ILE A 79 10.28 -6.37 -4.76
N ASP A 80 11.44 -5.80 -4.45
CA ASP A 80 12.54 -6.53 -3.78
C ASP A 80 12.12 -7.07 -2.40
N GLU A 81 11.23 -6.36 -1.71
CA GLU A 81 10.74 -6.73 -0.39
C GLU A 81 9.49 -7.65 -0.42
N LEU A 82 8.97 -7.94 -1.62
CA LEU A 82 7.72 -8.68 -1.81
C LEU A 82 7.96 -10.17 -2.05
N GLY A 83 7.21 -11.01 -1.34
CA GLY A 83 7.22 -12.46 -1.49
C GLY A 83 6.60 -12.92 -2.82
N GLU A 84 6.88 -14.18 -3.18
CA GLU A 84 6.28 -14.79 -4.37
C GLU A 84 4.75 -14.74 -4.30
N GLY A 85 4.12 -14.12 -5.31
CA GLY A 85 2.66 -13.99 -5.38
C GLY A 85 2.07 -12.90 -4.49
N GLY A 86 2.92 -12.07 -3.87
CA GLY A 86 2.48 -10.94 -3.07
C GLY A 86 1.81 -9.83 -3.88
N MET A 87 1.29 -8.83 -3.17
CA MET A 87 0.64 -7.67 -3.79
C MET A 87 1.16 -6.34 -3.28
N ILE A 88 1.15 -5.33 -4.16
CA ILE A 88 1.53 -3.97 -3.81
C ILE A 88 0.28 -3.09 -3.83
N TRP A 89 0.07 -2.34 -2.76
CA TRP A 89 -0.94 -1.29 -2.68
C TRP A 89 -0.26 0.07 -2.63
N LEU A 90 -0.40 0.83 -3.72
CA LEU A 90 0.06 2.22 -3.79
C LEU A 90 -1.05 3.16 -3.34
N LEU A 91 -0.86 3.80 -2.21
CA LEU A 91 -1.72 4.84 -1.67
C LEU A 91 -1.21 6.21 -2.11
N THR A 92 -2.07 7.00 -2.73
CA THR A 92 -1.78 8.38 -3.16
C THR A 92 -2.89 9.34 -2.70
N PRO A 93 -2.56 10.61 -2.39
CA PRO A 93 -3.57 11.60 -2.07
C PRO A 93 -4.58 11.78 -3.21
N LYS A 94 -5.85 12.02 -2.86
CA LYS A 94 -6.91 12.30 -3.83
C LYS A 94 -6.65 13.61 -4.58
N THR A 95 -7.20 13.71 -5.79
CA THR A 95 -7.11 14.93 -6.61
C THR A 95 -7.57 16.16 -5.82
N GLY A 96 -6.75 17.23 -5.86
CA GLY A 96 -6.98 18.46 -5.11
C GLY A 96 -6.43 18.44 -3.67
N ARG A 97 -5.75 17.36 -3.26
CA ARG A 97 -4.93 17.31 -2.04
C ARG A 97 -3.46 17.55 -2.38
N ASP A 98 -2.74 18.07 -1.39
CA ASP A 98 -1.28 18.16 -1.45
C ASP A 98 -0.66 16.76 -1.63
N GLY A 99 0.43 16.70 -2.39
CA GLY A 99 1.08 15.44 -2.74
C GLY A 99 0.30 14.55 -3.71
N HIS A 100 -0.77 15.03 -4.35
CA HIS A 100 -1.50 14.25 -5.35
C HIS A 100 -0.60 13.86 -6.53
N VAL A 101 -0.64 12.58 -6.90
CA VAL A 101 0.13 12.02 -8.01
C VAL A 101 -0.79 11.74 -9.19
N GLU A 102 -0.40 12.16 -10.39
CA GLU A 102 -1.25 11.98 -11.55
C GLU A 102 -1.40 10.49 -11.92
N PRO A 103 -2.59 10.04 -12.35
CA PRO A 103 -2.82 8.66 -12.75
C PRO A 103 -1.91 8.17 -13.89
N SER A 104 -1.40 9.08 -14.72
CA SER A 104 -0.41 8.82 -15.77
C SER A 104 0.95 8.48 -15.19
N ASP A 105 1.48 9.27 -14.25
CA ASP A 105 2.78 9.01 -13.62
C ASP A 105 2.78 7.67 -12.90
N ILE A 106 1.67 7.34 -12.21
CA ILE A 106 1.49 6.01 -11.61
C ILE A 106 1.56 4.90 -12.65
N GLN A 107 0.96 5.10 -13.84
CA GLN A 107 0.95 4.10 -14.89
C GLN A 107 2.33 3.94 -15.55
N ASP A 108 3.04 5.05 -15.78
CA ASP A 108 4.39 5.04 -16.35
C ASP A 108 5.41 4.43 -15.37
N ALA A 109 5.36 4.79 -14.09
CA ALA A 109 6.20 4.19 -13.05
C ALA A 109 5.92 2.68 -12.89
N ALA A 110 4.64 2.30 -12.79
CA ALA A 110 4.27 0.88 -12.71
C ALA A 110 4.77 0.09 -13.92
N ARG A 111 4.61 0.62 -15.14
CA ARG A 111 5.09 -0.05 -16.36
C ARG A 111 6.61 -0.19 -16.36
N THR A 112 7.32 0.84 -15.91
CA THR A 112 8.80 0.84 -15.86
C THR A 112 9.30 -0.19 -14.85
N ALA A 113 8.64 -0.31 -13.69
CA ALA A 113 8.92 -1.32 -12.68
C ALA A 113 8.40 -2.74 -13.04
N GLY A 114 7.83 -2.96 -14.24
CA GLY A 114 7.30 -4.27 -14.64
C GLY A 114 5.98 -4.67 -13.94
N LEU A 115 5.29 -3.72 -13.33
CA LEU A 115 4.01 -3.89 -12.65
C LEU A 115 2.83 -3.58 -13.58
N SER A 116 1.71 -4.24 -13.31
CA SER A 116 0.42 -3.92 -13.92
C SER A 116 -0.55 -3.37 -12.87
N ARG A 117 -1.14 -2.20 -13.16
CA ARG A 117 -2.21 -1.63 -12.32
C ARG A 117 -3.52 -2.34 -12.61
N THR A 118 -4.14 -2.89 -11.57
CA THR A 118 -5.32 -3.75 -11.70
C THR A 118 -6.61 -3.06 -11.27
N ARG A 119 -6.56 -2.27 -10.18
CA ARG A 119 -7.74 -1.61 -9.63
C ARG A 119 -7.35 -0.39 -8.81
N THR A 120 -8.15 0.66 -8.88
CA THR A 120 -8.05 1.83 -7.99
C THR A 120 -9.35 1.99 -7.20
N ILE A 121 -9.25 2.21 -5.89
CA ILE A 121 -10.40 2.41 -4.99
C ILE A 121 -10.11 3.55 -4.00
N SER A 122 -11.16 4.16 -3.46
CA SER A 122 -11.01 5.05 -2.31
C SER A 122 -10.82 4.20 -1.05
N VAL A 123 -9.68 4.34 -0.38
CA VAL A 123 -9.34 3.53 0.82
C VAL A 123 -9.52 4.30 2.12
N ALA A 124 -9.48 5.63 2.02
CA ALA A 124 -9.68 6.54 3.13
C ALA A 124 -10.36 7.83 2.67
N LYS A 125 -10.59 8.75 3.61
CA LYS A 125 -11.17 10.06 3.31
C LYS A 125 -10.37 10.79 2.23
N ASP A 126 -9.05 10.79 2.38
CA ASP A 126 -8.14 11.62 1.58
C ASP A 126 -7.21 10.82 0.67
N TRP A 127 -7.29 9.49 0.71
CA TRP A 127 -6.39 8.58 -0.01
C TRP A 127 -7.12 7.67 -0.99
N ASN A 128 -6.51 7.49 -2.16
CA ASN A 128 -6.85 6.43 -3.12
C ASN A 128 -5.80 5.33 -3.04
N GLY A 129 -6.24 4.08 -3.08
CA GLY A 129 -5.36 2.93 -3.22
C GLY A 129 -5.41 2.40 -4.65
N SER A 130 -4.24 2.12 -5.21
CA SER A 130 -4.06 1.43 -6.49
C SER A 130 -3.37 0.09 -6.26
N ARG A 131 -4.03 -1.00 -6.63
CA ARG A 131 -3.44 -2.33 -6.57
C ARG A 131 -2.54 -2.56 -7.78
N LEU A 132 -1.28 -2.86 -7.51
CA LEU A 132 -0.26 -3.20 -8.50
C LEU A 132 0.13 -4.66 -8.31
N THR A 133 0.27 -5.38 -9.41
CA THR A 133 0.70 -6.79 -9.41
C THR A 133 1.89 -6.93 -10.34
N ALA A 134 2.94 -7.62 -9.89
CA ALA A 134 4.03 -8.01 -10.76
C ALA A 134 3.48 -8.88 -11.89
N GLY A 135 3.81 -8.52 -13.13
CA GLY A 135 3.55 -9.40 -14.26
C GLY A 135 4.38 -10.67 -14.05
N ARG A 136 3.75 -11.85 -14.09
CA ARG A 136 4.48 -13.12 -14.04
C ARG A 136 5.47 -13.15 -15.21
N HIS A 137 6.77 -13.09 -14.92
CA HIS A 137 7.82 -13.41 -15.88
C HIS A 137 7.83 -14.91 -16.19
#